data_AF-A0A9D2G901-F1
#
_entry.id   AF-A0A9D2G901-F1
#
_cell.length_a   1.000
_cell.length_b   1.000
_cell.length_c   1.000
_cell.angle_alpha   90.00
_cell.angle_beta   90.00
_cell.angle_gamma   90.00
#
_symmetry.space_group_name_H-M   'P 1'
#
loop_
_entity.id
_entity.type
_entity.pdbx_description
1 polymer ?
#
loop_
_entity_poly.entity_id
_entity_poly.type
_entity_poly.pdbx_seq_one_letter_code
_entity_poly.pdbx_strand_id
1 'polypeptide(L)' 'KQDGVVEFKTDNKELFEFSLEQVQEAGWELKAHTFDLHHNEDMNRGNIMTEYEAKFSAKGNPICKLIAGRKREA' A
#
# COMPACT_ATOMS: atom_id res chain seq x y z
N LYS A 1 -6.21 -5.99 -17.33
CA LYS A 1 -7.63 -5.58 -17.46
C LYS A 1 -7.74 -4.09 -17.18
N GLN A 2 -8.73 -3.40 -17.76
CA GLN A 2 -8.89 -1.95 -17.59
C GLN A 2 -9.16 -1.54 -16.14
N ASP A 3 -9.79 -2.41 -15.34
CA ASP A 3 -10.02 -2.18 -13.89
C ASP A 3 -8.94 -2.81 -12.99
N GLY A 4 -7.74 -3.02 -13.53
CA GLY A 4 -6.62 -3.57 -12.77
C GLY A 4 -6.22 -2.64 -11.62
N VAL A 5 -6.14 -3.21 -10.43
CA VAL A 5 -5.58 -2.56 -9.23
C VAL A 5 -4.35 -3.33 -8.76
N VAL A 6 -3.36 -2.58 -8.30
CA VAL A 6 -2.16 -3.09 -7.64
C VAL A 6 -2.24 -2.68 -6.18
N GLU A 7 -2.21 -3.67 -5.30
CA GLU A 7 -2.04 -3.48 -3.86
C GLU A 7 -0.59 -3.80 -3.52
N PHE A 8 0.13 -2.81 -3.01
CA PHE A 8 1.54 -2.94 -2.63
C PHE A 8 1.68 -2.69 -1.13
N LYS A 9 2.39 -3.60 -0.44
CA LYS A 9 2.69 -3.50 0.98
C LYS A 9 4.18 -3.67 1.23
N THR A 10 4.74 -2.85 2.11
CA THR A 10 6.16 -2.88 2.47
C THR A 10 6.37 -2.36 3.88
N ASP A 11 7.38 -2.89 4.57
CA ASP A 11 7.90 -2.40 5.85
C ASP A 11 9.03 -1.37 5.69
N ASN A 12 9.45 -1.09 4.45
CA ASN A 12 10.48 -0.09 4.15
C ASN A 12 9.84 1.25 3.75
N LYS A 13 9.97 2.25 4.62
CA LYS A 13 9.38 3.57 4.42
C LYS A 13 9.97 4.31 3.21
N GLU A 14 11.28 4.27 3.01
CA GLU A 14 11.93 4.96 1.88
C GLU A 14 11.48 4.38 0.54
N LEU A 15 11.38 3.04 0.45
CA LEU A 15 10.82 2.36 -0.72
C LEU A 15 9.35 2.75 -0.94
N PHE A 16 8.59 2.88 0.14
CA PHE A 16 7.19 3.28 0.06
C PHE A 16 7.02 4.70 -0.47
N GLU A 17 7.79 5.66 0.05
CA GLU A 17 7.77 7.05 -0.40
C GLU A 17 8.14 7.15 -1.89
N PHE A 18 9.23 6.49 -2.30
CA PHE A 18 9.60 6.37 -3.71
C PHE A 18 8.46 5.77 -4.57
N SER A 19 7.81 4.72 -4.07
CA SER A 19 6.71 4.07 -4.81
C SER A 19 5.51 5.00 -5.00
N LEU A 20 5.17 5.84 -4.00
CA LEU A 20 4.09 6.81 -4.11
C LEU A 20 4.37 7.84 -5.23
N GLU A 21 5.60 8.34 -5.31
CA GLU A 21 6.02 9.26 -6.37
C GLU A 21 5.95 8.58 -7.75
N GLN A 22 6.50 7.37 -7.87
CA GLN A 22 6.49 6.62 -9.13
C GLN A 22 5.08 6.28 -9.62
N VAL A 23 4.12 6.00 -8.71
CA VAL A 23 2.72 5.79 -9.09
C VAL A 23 2.15 7.02 -9.81
N GLN A 24 2.45 8.22 -9.32
CA GLN A 24 2.00 9.46 -9.95
C GLN A 24 2.72 9.72 -11.27
N GLU A 25 4.05 9.58 -11.30
CA GLU A 25 4.87 9.80 -12.50
C GLU A 25 4.54 8.82 -13.64
N ALA A 26 4.28 7.56 -13.31
CA ALA A 26 3.88 6.53 -14.27
C ALA A 26 2.46 6.73 -14.83
N GLY A 27 1.74 7.76 -14.38
CA GLY A 27 0.38 8.06 -14.81
C GLY A 27 -0.69 7.15 -14.21
N TRP A 28 -0.39 6.44 -13.12
CA TRP A 28 -1.38 5.65 -12.40
C TRP A 28 -2.18 6.55 -11.46
N GLU A 29 -3.34 6.08 -11.04
CA GLU A 29 -4.17 6.74 -10.04
C GLU A 29 -3.89 6.11 -8.68
N LEU A 30 -3.40 6.91 -7.73
CA LEU A 30 -3.31 6.51 -6.33
C LEU A 30 -4.72 6.56 -5.71
N LYS A 31 -5.26 5.40 -5.36
CA LYS A 31 -6.63 5.27 -4.82
C LYS A 31 -6.68 5.39 -3.30
N ALA A 32 -5.70 4.83 -2.62
CA ALA A 32 -5.57 4.88 -1.15
C ALA A 32 -4.13 4.57 -0.75
N HIS A 33 -3.69 5.12 0.38
CA HIS A 33 -2.42 4.76 1.00
C HIS A 33 -2.47 4.96 2.52
N THR A 34 -1.66 4.19 3.24
CA THR A 34 -1.40 4.33 4.67
C THR A 34 0.06 4.00 4.97
N PHE A 35 0.64 4.71 5.93
CA PHE A 35 1.97 4.39 6.48
C PHE A 35 1.90 3.38 7.62
N ASP A 36 0.69 3.09 8.11
CA ASP A 36 0.43 2.12 9.17
C ASP A 36 -0.84 1.33 8.84
N LEU A 37 -0.64 0.15 8.26
CA LEU A 37 -1.71 -0.72 7.82
C LEU A 37 -2.49 -1.26 9.01
N HIS A 38 -1.83 -1.70 10.08
CA HIS A 38 -2.51 -2.39 11.18
C HIS A 38 -3.38 -1.47 12.01
N HIS A 39 -3.06 -0.17 12.06
CA HIS A 39 -3.86 0.85 12.74
C HIS A 39 -4.86 1.57 11.82
N ASN A 40 -4.95 1.21 10.53
CA ASN A 40 -5.92 1.79 9.60
C ASN A 40 -7.10 0.84 9.38
N GLU A 41 -8.24 1.10 10.03
CA GLU A 41 -9.41 0.21 10.04
C GLU A 41 -9.93 -0.13 8.63
N ASP A 42 -9.96 0.85 7.73
CA ASP A 42 -10.46 0.67 6.37
C ASP A 42 -9.49 -0.14 5.48
N MET A 43 -8.20 0.18 5.53
CA MET A 43 -7.20 -0.47 4.68
C MET A 43 -6.76 -1.84 5.19
N ASN A 44 -6.88 -2.08 6.49
CA ASN A 44 -6.65 -3.38 7.12
C ASN A 44 -7.82 -4.35 6.91
N ARG A 45 -8.98 -3.85 6.46
CA ARG A 45 -10.16 -4.70 6.24
C ARG A 45 -9.87 -5.74 5.16
N GLY A 46 -9.89 -7.02 5.55
CA GLY A 46 -9.55 -8.13 4.65
C GLY A 46 -8.04 -8.37 4.47
N ASN A 47 -7.18 -7.70 5.23
CA ASN A 47 -5.76 -8.02 5.29
C ASN A 47 -5.57 -9.41 5.92
N ILE A 48 -4.87 -10.30 5.21
CA ILE A 48 -4.43 -11.58 5.76
C ILE A 48 -3.08 -11.33 6.41
N MET A 49 -3.09 -11.18 7.74
CA MET A 49 -1.87 -10.98 8.52
C MET A 49 -0.96 -12.20 8.40
N THR A 50 0.24 -11.99 7.87
CA THR A 50 1.28 -13.01 7.86
C THR A 50 2.01 -13.03 9.20
N GLU A 51 2.68 -14.15 9.50
CA GLU A 51 3.52 -14.26 10.71
C GLU A 51 4.64 -13.20 10.73
N TYR A 52 5.15 -12.82 9.56
CA TYR A 52 6.13 -11.75 9.43
C TYR A 52 5.55 -10.41 9.88
N GLU A 53 4.39 -10.01 9.34
CA GLU A 53 3.73 -8.75 9.68
C GLU A 53 3.39 -8.66 11.18
N ALA A 54 2.94 -9.76 11.78
CA ALA A 54 2.68 -9.82 13.22
C ALA A 54 3.95 -9.59 14.05
N LYS A 55 5.06 -10.26 13.70
CA LYS A 55 6.35 -10.12 14.40
C LYS A 55 6.96 -8.72 14.24
N PHE A 56 6.80 -8.10 13.07
CA PHE A 56 7.38 -6.78 12.78
C PHE A 56 6.54 -5.63 13.34
N SER A 57 5.22 -5.74 13.29
CA SER A 57 4.33 -4.77 13.94
C SER A 57 4.54 -4.74 15.45
N ALA A 58 4.77 -5.90 16.09
CA ALA A 58 5.07 -5.98 17.52
C ALA A 58 6.42 -5.33 17.91
N LYS A 59 7.33 -5.14 16.94
CA LYS A 59 8.61 -4.46 17.14
C LYS A 59 8.55 -2.96 16.83
N GLY A 60 7.36 -2.43 16.53
CA GLY A 60 7.15 -1.02 16.23
C GLY A 60 7.47 -0.61 14.80
N ASN A 61 7.64 -1.57 13.87
CA ASN A 61 7.81 -1.29 12.45
C ASN A 61 6.43 -1.35 11.77
N PRO A 62 5.82 -0.20 11.44
CA PRO A 62 4.52 -0.19 10.78
C PRO A 62 4.65 -0.67 9.33
N ILE A 63 3.62 -1.36 8.85
CA ILE A 63 3.54 -1.79 7.45
C ILE A 63 2.87 -0.68 6.65
N CYS A 64 3.55 -0.17 5.63
CA CYS A 64 2.97 0.76 4.68
C CYS A 64 2.19 -0.01 3.61
N LYS A 65 1.06 0.54 3.15
CA LYS A 65 0.25 -0.03 2.06
C LYS A 65 -0.24 1.06 1.12
N LEU A 66 -0.18 0.81 -0.19
CA LEU A 66 -0.82 1.64 -1.21
C LEU A 66 -1.66 0.80 -2.16
N ILE A 67 -2.65 1.45 -2.76
CA ILE A 67 -3.53 0.89 -3.78
C ILE A 67 -3.47 1.82 -4.99
N ALA A 68 -3.01 1.31 -6.12
CA ALA A 68 -2.92 2.06 -7.37
C ALA A 68 -3.77 1.40 -8.46
N GLY A 69 -4.47 2.18 -9.26
CA GLY A 69 -5.23 1.72 -10.41
C GLY A 69 -4.75 2.35 -11.71
N ARG A 70 -5.04 1.70 -12.84
CA ARG A 70 -4.87 2.36 -14.15
C ARG A 70 -5.89 3.49 -14.29
N LYS A 71 -5.44 4.67 -14.73
CA LYS A 71 -6.35 5.73 -15.17
C LYS A 71 -7.15 5.20 -16.37
N ARG A 72 -8.46 5.40 -16.36
CA ARG A 72 -9.26 5.23 -17.57
C ARG A 72 -8.91 6.41 -18.47
N GLU A 73 -8.33 6.13 -19.64
CA GLU A 73 -8.35 7.10 -20.73
C GLU A 73 -9.83 7.29 -21.10
N ALA A 74 -10.32 8.53 -21.02
CA ALA A 74 -11.70 8.90 -21.34
C ALA A 74 -11.94 8.91 -22.85
#